data_AF-A0A6V7IGU9-F1
#
_entry.id   AF-A0A6V7IGU9-F1
#
_cell.length_a   1.000
_cell.length_b   1.000
_cell.length_c   1.000
_cell.angle_alpha   90.00
_cell.angle_beta   90.00
_cell.angle_gamma   90.00
#
_symmetry.space_group_name_H-M   'P 1'
#
loop_
_entity.id
_entity.type
_entity.pdbx_description
1 polymer ?
#
loop_
_entity_poly.entity_id
_entity_poly.type
_entity_poly.pdbx_seq_one_letter_code
_entity_poly.pdbx_strand_id
1 'polypeptide(L)'
;EAILLILTTTVVTTITALSMSAISTNGLIKGGGTYYMISRSLGPEFGGSIGLIFSLANAVACSMYVVGFCESLMDLLRSGGNCMVDGCRDWDIRIV
;
A
#
# COMPACT_ATOMS: atom_id res chain seq x y z
N GLU A 1 14.31 2.40 -20.35
CA GLU A 1 14.02 3.30 -19.20
C GLU A 1 13.20 2.63 -18.10
N ALA A 2 12.08 1.95 -18.41
CA ALA A 2 11.28 1.21 -17.41
C ALA A 2 12.08 0.19 -16.58
N ILE A 3 13.08 -0.48 -17.18
CA ILE A 3 13.95 -1.43 -16.48
C ILE A 3 14.76 -0.76 -15.36
N LEU A 4 15.24 0.48 -15.57
CA LEU A 4 15.97 1.22 -14.55
C LEU A 4 15.04 1.57 -13.36
N LEU A 5 13.80 1.97 -13.63
CA LEU A 5 12.81 2.23 -12.57
C LEU A 5 12.54 0.97 -11.74
N ILE A 6 12.27 -0.16 -12.39
CA ILE A 6 12.03 -1.44 -11.70
C ILE A 6 13.25 -1.86 -10.87
N LEU A 7 14.47 -1.73 -11.40
CA LEU A 7 15.69 -2.04 -10.66
C LEU A 7 15.86 -1.14 -9.43
N THR A 8 15.63 0.17 -9.54
CA THR A 8 15.77 1.07 -8.39
C THR A 8 14.74 0.81 -7.30
N THR A 9 13.46 0.56 -7.64
CA THR A 9 12.41 0.28 -6.65
C THR A 9 12.60 -1.07 -5.97
N THR A 10 13.04 -2.09 -6.72
CA THR A 10 13.36 -3.40 -6.15
C THR A 10 14.57 -3.33 -5.22
N VAL A 11 15.61 -2.55 -5.54
CA VAL A 11 16.74 -2.30 -4.62
C VAL A 11 16.29 -1.65 -3.32
N VAL A 12 15.45 -0.60 -3.38
CA VAL A 12 14.92 0.06 -2.17
C VAL A 12 14.08 -0.91 -1.33
N THR A 13 13.23 -1.70 -1.97
CA THR A 13 12.36 -2.67 -1.28
C THR A 13 13.15 -3.80 -0.63
N THR A 14 14.19 -4.31 -1.30
CA THR A 14 15.05 -5.37 -0.77
C THR A 14 15.88 -4.89 0.44
N ILE A 15 16.44 -3.68 0.40
CA ILE A 15 17.15 -3.09 1.56
C ILE A 15 16.19 -2.92 2.76
N THR A 16 14.95 -2.49 2.51
CA THR A 16 13.92 -2.35 3.54
C THR A 16 13.53 -3.71 4.13
N ALA A 17 13.37 -4.72 3.29
CA ALA A 17 13.06 -6.09 3.71
C ALA A 17 14.18 -6.71 4.55
N LEU A 18 15.45 -6.49 4.19
CA LEU A 18 16.61 -6.93 4.97
C LEU A 18 16.65 -6.24 6.35
N SER A 19 16.35 -4.94 6.40
CA SER A 19 16.24 -4.20 7.67
C SER A 19 15.13 -4.76 8.56
N MET A 20 13.94 -5.03 7.98
CA MET A 20 12.82 -5.65 8.69
C MET A 20 13.15 -7.07 9.18
N SER A 21 13.91 -7.85 8.41
CA SER A 21 14.38 -9.16 8.84
C SER A 21 15.28 -9.05 10.08
N ALA A 22 16.25 -8.12 10.08
CA ALA A 22 17.09 -7.87 11.25
C ALA A 22 16.28 -7.46 12.49
N ILE A 23 15.28 -6.58 12.31
CA ILE A 23 14.34 -6.17 13.37
C ILE A 23 13.58 -7.39 13.92
N SER A 24 13.05 -8.26 13.03
CA SER A 24 12.29 -9.45 13.45
C SER A 24 13.15 -10.48 14.20
N THR A 25 14.46 -10.49 13.98
CA THR A 25 15.39 -11.37 14.71
C THR A 25 15.88 -10.78 16.04
N ASN A 26 15.60 -9.50 16.32
CA ASN A 26 16.14 -8.76 17.47
C ASN A 26 15.13 -8.69 18.64
N GLY A 27 14.72 -9.84 19.17
CA GLY A 27 13.92 -9.91 20.40
C GLY A 27 13.02 -11.15 20.53
N LEU A 28 12.42 -11.34 21.72
CA LEU A 28 11.35 -12.31 21.91
C LEU A 28 10.04 -11.75 21.34
N ILE A 29 9.66 -12.23 20.15
CA ILE A 29 8.37 -11.94 19.54
C ILE A 29 7.30 -12.69 20.34
N LYS A 30 6.61 -11.99 21.24
CA LYS A 30 5.31 -12.44 21.75
C LYS A 30 4.26 -12.28 20.63
N GLY A 31 3.08 -12.90 20.75
CA GLY A 31 2.05 -12.95 19.70
C GLY A 31 1.40 -11.62 19.29
N GLY A 32 2.19 -10.64 18.84
CA GLY A 32 1.75 -9.39 18.25
C GLY A 32 2.15 -9.28 16.77
N GLY A 33 1.55 -8.32 16.05
CA GLY A 33 1.82 -8.08 14.63
C GLY A 33 3.02 -7.16 14.36
N THR A 34 3.08 -6.61 13.14
CA THR A 34 4.22 -5.80 12.66
C THR A 34 4.55 -4.60 13.54
N TYR A 35 3.54 -3.83 13.99
CA TYR A 35 3.76 -2.71 14.91
C TYR A 35 4.37 -3.14 16.25
N TYR A 36 3.94 -4.31 16.76
CA TYR A 36 4.47 -4.86 18.00
C TYR A 36 5.96 -5.23 17.87
N MET A 37 6.36 -5.81 16.74
CA MET A 37 7.76 -6.14 16.46
C MET A 37 8.64 -4.88 16.35
N ILE A 38 8.16 -3.84 15.65
CA ILE A 38 8.92 -2.60 15.43
C ILE A 38 9.08 -1.81 16.74
N SER A 39 7.98 -1.58 17.46
CA SER A 39 7.99 -0.76 18.69
C SER A 39 8.82 -1.36 19.82
N ARG A 40 8.97 -2.70 19.88
CA ARG A 40 9.80 -3.38 20.88
C ARG A 40 11.28 -3.37 20.53
N SER A 41 11.63 -3.39 19.25
CA SER A 41 13.02 -3.44 18.80
C SER A 41 13.67 -2.06 18.69
N LEU A 42 12.90 -1.03 18.30
CA LEU A 42 13.38 0.34 18.08
C LEU A 42 12.93 1.34 19.17
N GLY A 43 12.04 0.92 20.08
CA GLY A 43 11.47 1.79 21.12
C GLY A 43 10.20 2.53 20.68
N PRO A 44 9.50 3.18 21.63
CA PRO A 44 8.18 3.78 21.41
C PRO A 44 8.19 4.99 20.45
N GLU A 45 9.28 5.76 20.42
CA GLU A 45 9.40 6.97 19.59
C GLU A 45 9.43 6.64 18.09
N PHE A 46 10.25 5.65 17.71
CA PHE A 46 10.34 5.15 16.33
C PHE A 46 9.16 4.24 15.98
N GLY A 47 8.69 3.42 16.93
CA GLY A 47 7.52 2.56 16.72
C GLY A 47 6.25 3.35 16.41
N GLY A 48 5.97 4.41 17.18
CA GLY A 48 4.78 5.24 17.01
C GLY A 48 4.77 6.00 15.69
N SER A 49 5.87 6.66 15.34
CA SER A 49 5.98 7.44 14.10
C SER A 49 5.88 6.55 12.85
N ILE A 50 6.63 5.44 12.78
CA ILE A 50 6.58 4.49 11.66
C ILE A 50 5.19 3.85 11.58
N GLY A 51 4.58 3.52 12.72
CA GLY A 51 3.24 2.94 12.77
C GLY A 51 2.15 3.86 12.21
N LEU A 52 2.21 5.17 12.52
CA LEU A 52 1.25 6.15 11.99
C LEU A 52 1.38 6.36 10.48
N ILE A 53 2.62 6.45 9.98
CA ILE A 53 2.84 6.59 8.53
C ILE A 53 2.39 5.33 7.80
N PHE A 54 2.67 4.15 8.35
CA PHE A 54 2.28 2.88 7.75
C PHE A 54 0.77 2.67 7.71
N SER A 55 0.03 3.08 8.76
CA SER A 55 -1.44 2.98 8.75
C SER A 55 -2.07 3.91 7.72
N LEU A 56 -1.56 5.14 7.59
CA LEU A 56 -2.01 6.10 6.57
C LEU A 56 -1.69 5.59 5.16
N ALA A 57 -0.47 5.07 4.95
CA ALA A 57 -0.07 4.50 3.66
C ALA A 57 -0.99 3.34 3.24
N ASN A 58 -1.35 2.45 4.17
CA ASN A 58 -2.31 1.37 3.88
C ASN A 58 -3.72 1.89 3.60
N ALA A 59 -4.18 2.94 4.28
CA ALA A 59 -5.48 3.54 4.01
C ALA A 59 -5.56 4.13 2.58
N VAL A 60 -4.50 4.82 2.15
CA VAL A 60 -4.40 5.36 0.78
C VAL A 60 -4.23 4.24 -0.25
N ALA A 61 -3.46 3.20 0.06
CA ALA A 61 -3.33 2.03 -0.83
C ALA A 61 -4.68 1.34 -1.06
N CYS A 62 -5.49 1.18 -0.01
CA CYS A 62 -6.85 0.65 -0.14
C CYS A 62 -7.73 1.49 -1.08
N SER A 63 -7.68 2.83 -0.99
CA SER A 63 -8.46 3.67 -1.92
C SER A 63 -7.97 3.52 -3.36
N MET A 64 -6.66 3.50 -3.57
CA MET A 64 -6.05 3.32 -4.89
C MET A 64 -6.46 1.98 -5.52
N TYR A 65 -6.45 0.88 -4.74
CA TYR A 65 -6.87 -0.43 -5.24
C TYR A 65 -8.35 -0.47 -5.63
N VAL A 66 -9.23 0.16 -4.84
CA VAL A 66 -10.67 0.24 -5.17
C VAL A 66 -10.91 1.08 -6.41
N VAL A 67 -10.24 2.22 -6.55
CA VAL A 67 -10.35 3.08 -7.74
C VAL A 67 -9.90 2.33 -8.99
N GLY A 68 -8.72 1.71 -8.98
CA GLY A 68 -8.23 0.95 -10.14
C GLY A 68 -9.13 -0.24 -10.51
N PHE A 69 -9.77 -0.88 -9.52
CA PHE A 69 -10.78 -1.91 -9.76
C PHE A 69 -12.02 -1.34 -10.43
N CYS A 70 -12.57 -0.23 -9.93
CA CYS A 70 -13.74 0.42 -10.51
C CYS A 70 -13.50 0.85 -11.96
N GLU A 71 -12.34 1.44 -12.26
CA GLU A 71 -11.94 1.82 -13.62
C GLU A 71 -11.92 0.60 -14.55
N SER A 72 -11.24 -0.47 -14.13
CA SER A 72 -11.15 -1.72 -14.90
C SER A 72 -12.54 -2.35 -15.14
N LEU A 73 -13.42 -2.30 -14.14
CA LEU A 73 -14.78 -2.84 -14.23
C LEU A 73 -15.66 -2.02 -15.19
N MET A 74 -15.55 -0.68 -15.15
CA MET A 74 -16.28 0.18 -16.07
C MET A 74 -15.85 -0.03 -17.51
N ASP A 75 -14.55 -0.17 -17.77
CA ASP A 75 -14.03 -0.47 -19.10
C ASP A 75 -14.53 -1.82 -19.62
N LEU A 76 -14.61 -2.83 -18.73
CA LEU A 76 -15.18 -4.13 -19.08
C LEU A 76 -16.68 -4.03 -19.42
N LEU A 77 -17.47 -3.33 -18.62
CA LEU A 77 -18.91 -3.15 -18.87
C LEU A 77 -19.17 -2.43 -20.19
N ARG A 78 -18.39 -1.39 -20.49
CA ARG A 78 -18.41 -0.68 -21.78
C ARG A 78 -18.10 -1.61 -22.95
N SER A 79 -17.10 -2.49 -22.80
CA SER A 79 -16.78 -3.48 -23.84
C SER A 79 -17.94 -4.47 -24.10
N GLY A 80 -18.75 -4.75 -23.06
CA GLY A 80 -19.95 -5.57 -23.14
C GLY A 80 -21.22 -4.85 -23.59
N GLY A 81 -21.14 -3.58 -24.00
CA GLY A 81 -22.27 -2.78 -24.48
C GLY A 81 -23.24 -2.30 -23.38
N ASN A 82 -22.91 -2.52 -22.11
CA ASN A 82 -23.72 -2.08 -20.97
C ASN A 82 -23.05 -0.85 -20.32
N CYS A 83 -23.77 0.27 -20.21
CA CYS A 83 -23.32 1.44 -19.45
C CYS A 83 -23.98 1.42 -18.06
N MET A 84 -23.28 1.92 -17.05
CA MET A 84 -23.83 2.07 -15.70
C MET A 84 -24.98 3.10 -15.71
N VAL A 85 -25.87 3.03 -14.70
CA VAL A 85 -27.14 3.79 -14.66
C VAL A 85 -26.97 5.32 -14.66
N ASP A 86 -25.81 5.82 -14.23
CA ASP A 86 -25.43 7.22 -14.41
C ASP A 86 -24.77 7.36 -15.78
N GLY A 87 -25.21 8.31 -16.61
CA GLY A 87 -24.85 8.38 -18.03
C GLY A 87 -23.34 8.24 -18.30
N CYS A 88 -22.98 7.77 -19.50
CA CYS A 88 -21.60 7.49 -19.92
C CYS A 88 -20.61 8.70 -19.96
N ARG A 89 -20.89 9.79 -19.24
CA ARG A 89 -20.10 11.00 -18.95
C ARG A 89 -20.36 11.30 -17.46
N ASP A 90 -19.42 11.21 -16.53
CA ASP A 90 -18.10 11.82 -16.46
C ASP A 90 -17.17 10.99 -15.56
N TRP A 91 -15.86 10.99 -15.85
CA TRP A 91 -14.80 10.28 -15.12
C TRP A 91 -14.27 11.06 -13.90
N ASP A 92 -15.11 11.89 -13.27
CA ASP A 92 -14.66 12.79 -12.22
C ASP A 92 -14.52 12.07 -10.87
N ILE A 93 -13.34 11.48 -10.65
CA ILE A 93 -12.86 11.12 -9.32
C ILE A 93 -12.61 12.41 -8.52
N ARG A 94 -13.64 12.94 -7.86
CA ARG A 94 -13.46 14.02 -6.87
C ARG A 94 -12.81 13.40 -5.64
N ILE A 95 -11.49 13.37 -5.62
CA ILE A 95 -10.72 13.19 -4.39
C ILE A 95 -11.05 14.41 -3.52
N VAL A 96 -11.92 14.22 -2.53
CA VAL A 96 -12.20 15.18 -1.46
C VAL A 96 -11.00 15.24 -0.52
#